data_AF-A0A815W7E0-F1
#
_entry.id   AF-A0A815W7E0-F1
#
_cell.length_a   1.000
_cell.length_b   1.000
_cell.length_c   1.000
_cell.angle_alpha   90.00
_cell.angle_beta   90.00
_cell.angle_gamma   90.00
#
_symmetry.space_group_name_H-M   'P 1'
#
loop_
_entity.id
_entity.type
_entity.pdbx_description
1 polymer ?
#
loop_
_entity_poly.entity_id
_entity_poly.type
_entity_poly.pdbx_seq_one_letter_code
_entity_poly.pdbx_strand_id
1 'polypeptide(L)'
;IPFNGAVKITGLCVIDENGPSHPNTVKLWSNLPELRFDNAHGKAHQEISLTYDPSGTLAYQVNPSHFSRVTDLSLYFPSNFGDETTRIYYIG
;
A
#
# COMPACT_ATOMS: atom_id res chain seq x y z
N ILE A 1 2.45 -2.91 9.37
CA ILE A 1 2.82 -1.66 10.08
C ILE A 1 1.90 -1.51 11.28
N PRO A 2 2.33 -1.98 12.46
CA PRO A 2 1.63 -1.71 13.71
C PRO A 2 1.83 -0.24 14.13
N PHE A 3 0.82 0.37 14.72
CA PHE A 3 0.86 1.71 15.30
C PHE A 3 0.75 1.62 16.82
N ASN A 4 1.43 2.52 17.54
CA ASN A 4 1.39 2.59 19.01
C ASN A 4 0.04 3.08 19.58
N GLY A 5 -0.87 3.50 18.72
CA GLY A 5 -2.22 3.93 19.06
C GLY A 5 -3.10 3.91 17.81
N ALA A 6 -4.41 3.99 18.01
CA ALA A 6 -5.33 4.02 16.89
C ALA A 6 -5.22 5.35 16.12
N VAL A 7 -4.85 5.28 14.85
CA VAL A 7 -4.68 6.44 13.95
C VAL A 7 -5.74 6.45 12.86
N LYS A 8 -5.99 7.64 12.29
CA LYS A 8 -6.77 7.78 11.05
C LYS A 8 -5.79 7.93 9.90
N ILE A 9 -5.91 7.06 8.89
CA ILE A 9 -5.12 7.18 7.66
C ILE A 9 -5.98 7.93 6.64
N THR A 10 -5.42 8.97 6.04
CA THR A 10 -6.11 9.82 5.05
C THR A 10 -5.53 9.67 3.66
N GLY A 11 -4.25 9.30 3.55
CA GLY A 11 -3.63 8.98 2.29
C GLY A 11 -2.43 8.07 2.44
N LEU A 12 -1.89 7.70 1.29
CA LEU A 12 -0.69 6.89 1.12
C LEU A 12 0.19 7.55 0.05
N CYS A 13 1.47 7.73 0.33
CA CYS A 13 2.49 8.10 -0.64
C CYS A 13 3.49 6.96 -0.77
N VAL A 14 3.85 6.62 -2.01
CA VAL A 14 4.85 5.61 -2.33
C VAL A 14 5.86 6.25 -3.26
N ILE A 15 7.15 6.17 -2.92
CA ILE A 15 8.25 6.53 -3.83
C ILE A 15 9.06 5.28 -4.07
N ASP A 16 9.48 5.08 -5.31
CA ASP A 16 10.07 3.86 -5.81
C ASP A 16 11.14 4.15 -6.86
N GLU A 17 11.68 3.08 -7.43
CA GLU A 17 12.70 3.16 -8.46
C GLU A 17 12.13 3.57 -9.82
N ASN A 18 12.89 4.37 -10.55
CA ASN A 18 12.65 4.62 -11.97
C ASN A 18 12.83 3.35 -12.79
N GLY A 19 11.74 2.79 -13.32
CA GLY A 19 11.78 1.72 -14.31
C GLY A 19 10.76 0.60 -14.06
N PRO A 20 11.01 -0.61 -14.62
CA PRO A 20 10.06 -1.72 -14.57
C PRO A 20 9.87 -2.31 -13.16
N SER A 21 10.82 -2.05 -12.25
CA SER A 21 10.73 -2.39 -10.81
C SER A 21 9.67 -1.59 -10.03
N HIS A 22 9.03 -0.58 -10.64
CA HIS A 22 7.99 0.24 -10.03
C HIS A 22 6.72 -0.60 -9.72
N PRO A 23 6.17 -0.56 -8.50
CA PRO A 23 4.94 -1.28 -8.16
C PRO A 23 3.74 -0.69 -8.89
N ASN A 24 2.96 -1.49 -9.62
CA ASN A 24 1.81 -0.96 -10.36
C ASN A 24 0.52 -0.93 -9.52
N THR A 25 0.47 -1.70 -8.44
CA THR A 25 -0.73 -1.86 -7.60
C THR A 25 -0.32 -2.06 -6.16
N VAL A 26 -1.12 -1.52 -5.24
CA VAL A 26 -1.03 -1.83 -3.81
C VAL A 26 -2.40 -2.18 -3.27
N LYS A 27 -2.45 -3.24 -2.46
CA LYS A 27 -3.62 -3.65 -1.68
C LYS A 27 -3.43 -3.29 -0.21
N LEU A 28 -4.47 -2.77 0.41
CA LEU A 28 -4.47 -2.25 1.77
C LEU A 28 -5.50 -2.98 2.64
N TRP A 29 -5.09 -3.35 3.85
CA TRP A 29 -5.96 -3.87 4.91
C TRP A 29 -5.71 -3.12 6.20
N SER A 30 -6.80 -2.86 6.92
CA SER A 30 -6.78 -2.28 8.27
C SER A 30 -7.16 -3.34 9.28
N ASN A 31 -6.37 -3.44 10.36
CA ASN A 31 -6.61 -4.29 11.53
C ASN A 31 -6.83 -5.77 11.16
N LEU A 32 -6.06 -6.29 10.20
CA LEU A 32 -6.10 -7.69 9.79
C LEU A 32 -4.80 -8.40 10.19
N PRO A 33 -4.67 -8.85 11.45
CA PRO A 33 -3.43 -9.41 11.98
C PRO A 33 -3.04 -10.75 11.34
N GLU A 34 -3.99 -11.47 10.73
CA GLU A 34 -3.77 -12.78 10.10
C GLU A 34 -3.58 -12.72 8.58
N LEU A 35 -3.22 -11.53 8.04
CA LEU A 35 -2.91 -11.43 6.62
C LEU A 35 -1.64 -12.24 6.30
N ARG A 36 -1.74 -13.12 5.33
CA ARG A 36 -0.72 -14.06 4.88
C ARG A 36 -0.78 -14.16 3.35
N PHE A 37 0.27 -14.68 2.72
CA PHE A 37 0.31 -14.72 1.25
C PHE A 37 -0.79 -15.60 0.63
N ASP A 38 -1.25 -16.64 1.32
CA ASP A 38 -2.36 -17.49 0.92
C ASP A 38 -3.71 -16.73 0.84
N ASN A 39 -3.95 -15.77 1.73
CA ASN A 39 -5.20 -15.00 1.79
C ASN A 39 -5.09 -13.57 1.22
N ALA A 40 -3.88 -13.06 0.98
CA ALA A 40 -3.63 -11.72 0.42
C ALA A 40 -4.09 -11.55 -1.05
N HIS A 41 -4.35 -12.65 -1.75
CA HIS A 41 -4.97 -12.64 -3.07
C HIS A 41 -6.47 -12.28 -3.03
N GLY A 42 -7.08 -12.37 -1.84
CA GLY A 42 -8.49 -12.05 -1.62
C GLY A 42 -8.82 -10.55 -1.76
N LYS A 43 -10.04 -10.22 -1.35
CA LYS A 43 -10.56 -8.86 -1.39
C LYS A 43 -9.87 -7.98 -0.34
N ALA A 44 -9.21 -6.92 -0.81
CA ALA A 44 -8.65 -5.88 0.05
C ALA A 44 -9.74 -4.93 0.56
N HIS A 45 -9.47 -4.21 1.65
CA HIS A 45 -10.33 -3.07 2.04
C HIS A 45 -10.24 -1.95 1.01
N GLN A 46 -9.06 -1.76 0.42
CA GLN A 46 -8.87 -0.88 -0.72
C GLN A 46 -7.71 -1.39 -1.58
N GLU A 47 -7.86 -1.23 -2.89
CA GLU A 47 -6.84 -1.50 -3.89
C GLU A 47 -6.61 -0.22 -4.68
N ILE A 48 -5.35 0.13 -4.90
CA ILE A 48 -4.93 1.38 -5.51
C ILE A 48 -3.98 1.06 -6.66
N SER A 49 -4.32 1.53 -7.85
CA SER A 49 -3.40 1.54 -8.99
C SER A 49 -2.38 2.65 -8.79
N LEU A 50 -1.12 2.25 -8.65
CA LEU A 50 -0.01 3.16 -8.48
C LEU A 50 0.45 3.66 -9.85
N THR A 51 0.88 4.91 -9.85
CA THR A 51 1.36 5.63 -11.02
C THR A 51 2.80 5.99 -10.76
N TYR A 52 3.59 5.95 -11.83
CA TYR A 52 4.98 6.32 -11.79
C TYR A 52 5.18 7.75 -11.25
N ASP A 53 5.78 7.88 -10.06
CA ASP A 53 6.07 9.15 -9.40
C ASP A 53 7.35 9.08 -8.55
N PRO A 54 8.52 9.26 -9.18
CA PRO A 54 9.82 9.23 -8.48
C PRO A 54 10.02 10.44 -7.56
N SER A 55 9.15 11.45 -7.65
CA SER A 55 9.21 12.67 -6.84
C SER A 55 8.33 12.62 -5.59
N GLY A 56 7.47 11.62 -5.42
CA GLY A 56 6.59 11.49 -4.27
C GLY A 56 5.59 12.64 -4.12
N THR A 57 5.18 13.24 -5.23
CA THR A 57 4.21 14.33 -5.27
C THR A 57 2.75 13.84 -5.22
N LEU A 58 2.52 12.56 -5.53
CA LEU A 58 1.23 11.91 -5.52
C LEU A 58 0.94 11.30 -4.15
N ALA A 59 -0.18 11.72 -3.57
CA ALA A 59 -0.77 11.11 -2.38
C ALA A 59 -2.11 10.48 -2.74
N TYR A 60 -2.19 9.16 -2.63
CA TYR A 60 -3.41 8.40 -2.89
C TYR A 60 -4.36 8.51 -1.70
N GLN A 61 -5.58 8.95 -1.96
CA GLN A 61 -6.61 9.04 -0.91
C GLN A 61 -7.08 7.64 -0.52
N VAL A 62 -7.20 7.40 0.79
CA VAL A 62 -7.78 6.17 1.32
C VAL A 62 -9.22 6.38 1.76
N ASN A 63 -10.05 5.35 1.64
CA ASN A 63 -11.46 5.42 2.01
C ASN A 63 -11.61 5.50 3.54
N PRO A 64 -12.12 6.62 4.10
CA PRO A 64 -12.23 6.77 5.55
C PRO A 64 -13.11 5.71 6.23
N SER A 65 -14.05 5.06 5.51
CA SER A 65 -14.89 4.01 6.07
C SER A 65 -14.09 2.81 6.57
N HIS A 66 -12.97 2.51 5.93
CA HIS A 66 -12.10 1.38 6.30
C HIS A 66 -10.88 1.80 7.12
N PHE A 67 -10.49 3.09 7.04
CA PHE A 67 -9.21 3.56 7.57
C PHE A 67 -9.32 4.69 8.62
N SER A 68 -10.50 4.86 9.24
CA SER A 68 -10.74 5.87 10.28
C SER A 68 -10.15 5.56 11.66
N ARG A 69 -9.91 4.27 11.96
CA ARG A 69 -9.34 3.80 13.23
C ARG A 69 -8.48 2.56 13.00
N VAL A 70 -7.20 2.77 12.70
CA VAL A 70 -6.22 1.74 12.34
C VAL A 70 -5.20 1.60 13.46
N THR A 71 -5.03 0.38 13.97
CA THR A 71 -3.91 -0.02 14.85
C THR A 71 -2.86 -0.79 14.07
N ASP A 72 -3.26 -1.48 13.00
CA ASP A 72 -2.37 -2.27 12.17
C ASP A 72 -2.72 -2.06 10.69
N LEU A 73 -1.77 -1.58 9.91
CA LEU A 73 -1.89 -1.45 8.46
C LEU A 73 -1.03 -2.49 7.75
N SER A 74 -1.63 -3.24 6.83
CA SER A 74 -0.92 -4.16 5.95
C SER A 74 -0.98 -3.66 4.51
N LEU A 75 0.18 -3.65 3.84
CA LEU A 75 0.33 -3.31 2.43
C LEU A 75 0.86 -4.54 1.68
N TYR A 76 0.25 -4.85 0.54
CA TYR A 76 0.71 -5.91 -0.35
C TYR A 76 0.85 -5.36 -1.77
N PHE A 77 2.00 -5.60 -2.38
CA PHE A 77 2.34 -5.15 -3.73
C PHE A 77 2.42 -6.39 -4.64
N PRO A 78 1.30 -6.79 -5.28
CA PRO A 78 1.22 -8.06 -6.00
C PRO A 78 2.00 -8.07 -7.33
N SER A 79 2.28 -6.91 -7.92
CA SER A 79 2.97 -6.83 -9.22
C SER A 79 3.61 -5.45 -9.45
N ASN A 80 4.54 -5.41 -10.41
CA ASN A 80 5.26 -4.23 -10.90
C ASN A 80 5.12 -4.11 -12.42
N PHE A 81 5.82 -3.17 -13.05
CA PHE A 81 5.75 -2.92 -14.50
C PHE A 81 6.58 -3.89 -15.37
N GLY A 82 6.95 -5.07 -14.86
CA GLY A 82 7.51 -6.17 -15.65
C GLY A 82 8.90 -6.62 -15.25
N ASP A 83 9.40 -6.20 -14.09
CA ASP A 83 10.66 -6.67 -13.52
C ASP A 83 10.45 -7.83 -12.55
N GLU A 84 11.49 -8.58 -12.24
CA GLU A 84 11.41 -9.68 -11.27
C GLU A 84 11.23 -9.16 -9.84
N THR A 85 11.82 -8.01 -9.54
CA THR A 85 11.83 -7.42 -8.20
C THR A 85 11.06 -6.10 -8.19
N THR A 86 10.25 -5.89 -7.14
CA THR A 86 9.64 -4.58 -6.86
C THR A 86 10.54 -3.80 -5.90
N ARG A 87 10.87 -2.55 -6.23
CA ARG A 87 11.73 -1.69 -5.39
C ARG A 87 10.98 -0.47 -4.89
N ILE A 88 10.87 -0.35 -3.58
CA ILE A 88 10.20 0.75 -2.90
C ILE A 88 11.26 1.48 -2.06
N TYR A 89 11.35 2.79 -2.21
CA TYR A 89 12.29 3.63 -1.46
C TYR A 89 11.64 4.33 -0.28
N TYR A 90 10.35 4.64 -0.38
CA TYR A 90 9.61 5.37 0.64
C TYR A 90 8.14 4.94 0.70
N ILE A 91 7.60 4.90 1.93
CA ILE A 91 6.18 4.74 2.22
C ILE A 91 5.82 5.80 3.27
N GLY A 92 4.81 6.63 2.99
CA GLY A 92 4.36 7.71 3.86
C GLY A 92 2.85 7.90 3.90
#